data_AF-K0C3G6-F1
#
_entry.id   AF-K0C3G6-F1
#
_cell.length_a   1.000
_cell.length_b   1.000
_cell.length_c   1.000
_cell.angle_alpha   90.00
_cell.angle_beta   90.00
_cell.angle_gamma   90.00
#
_symmetry.space_group_name_H-M   'P 1'
#
loop_
_entity.id
_entity.type
_entity.pdbx_description
1 polymer ?
#
loop_
_entity_poly.entity_id
_entity_poly.type
_entity_poly.pdbx_seq_one_letter_code
_entity_poly.pdbx_strand_id
1 'polypeptide(L)'
;MGLAAEADLNKKNIADTIGDLFDRFSTSPSDALLEPDDAFKFFAEVNDQQHIILNWQIADGYYLYQQQVEVTVITPQGVQLEAIKFPKGKRKVDEIFGDTVVYYHDLRLTQRLTNPLVKPTNVTLNIQFQGCADTGVCYPPMNKTVSLSLQPTNHLNITQPTKPTPSNISEQGRIAKALVDNTVWLTALTFLGFGLLLSLTPCVFPMIPILSGIIIGHGKSLTTRKAFYLSFSYVFASAITYALFGILAGLFGSNLQATFQNPWILSIFSGLFVLLALSMFGLYQIQLPNALQSKLSQLSQHQKHGSLWGSAIMGILSTLIVGPCVAAPLAGVLIYIGQTGDAVLGGLALFSLGLGMGIPLLIIGVSAGKLLPKAGHWMEPIKYFFGVLLLAVAIWLVERILPASITLLLWASLFIICAIYLNALDRLPENSSGWQKLSKGVGAILMIYGVILMLGAASGGSNPLKPLANFSLSQKNNTLQHSLPFKRIQNIDDLQAALQLASQNKQFVMLDFYADWCVSCKEMEAFTFSEPSIQQALKNTQLLQADVTKNNEEDRALLNAFSLIGPPAILFFSPNGTEIKQHRVIGYMAADDFLKQLQILK
;
A
#
# COMPACT_ATOMS: atom_id res chain seq x y z
N MET A 1 61.53 2.17 -20.09
CA MET A 1 60.24 1.57 -20.54
C MET A 1 60.00 0.34 -19.68
N GLY A 2 59.14 0.43 -18.66
CA GLY A 2 58.96 -0.70 -17.72
C GLY A 2 58.15 -0.41 -16.45
N LEU A 3 57.21 0.54 -16.47
CA LEU A 3 56.34 0.82 -15.32
C LEU A 3 54.86 1.06 -15.71
N ALA A 4 54.48 0.75 -16.95
CA ALA A 4 53.10 0.87 -17.43
C ALA A 4 52.39 -0.49 -17.56
N ALA A 5 53.08 -1.61 -17.33
CA ALA A 5 52.52 -2.95 -17.55
C ALA A 5 51.88 -3.59 -16.29
N GLU A 6 52.26 -3.19 -15.07
CA GLU A 6 51.77 -3.81 -13.83
C GLU A 6 50.46 -3.21 -13.31
N ALA A 7 50.05 -2.03 -13.77
CA ALA A 7 48.79 -1.40 -13.35
C ALA A 7 47.55 -1.94 -14.09
N ASP A 8 47.71 -2.49 -15.30
CA ASP A 8 46.60 -3.03 -16.09
C ASP A 8 46.24 -4.48 -15.71
N LEU A 9 47.22 -5.27 -15.24
CA LEU A 9 47.01 -6.67 -14.83
C LEU A 9 46.17 -6.80 -13.54
N ASN A 10 46.22 -5.82 -12.63
CA ASN A 10 45.48 -5.89 -11.37
C ASN A 10 44.03 -5.41 -11.52
N LYS A 11 43.74 -4.53 -12.48
CA LYS A 11 42.38 -4.02 -12.73
C LYS A 11 41.50 -5.05 -13.45
N LYS A 12 42.11 -5.87 -14.31
CA LYS A 12 41.43 -6.95 -15.02
C LYS A 12 41.03 -8.08 -14.06
N ASN A 13 41.92 -8.48 -13.16
CA ASN A 13 41.61 -9.51 -12.15
C ASN A 13 40.48 -9.11 -11.18
N ILE A 14 40.40 -7.85 -10.74
CA ILE A 14 39.34 -7.42 -9.81
C ILE A 14 37.98 -7.29 -10.53
N ALA A 15 37.96 -6.83 -11.78
CA ALA A 15 36.73 -6.78 -12.59
C ALA A 15 36.23 -8.19 -12.94
N ASP A 16 37.13 -9.11 -13.25
CA ASP A 16 36.79 -10.50 -13.54
C ASP A 16 36.35 -11.24 -12.26
N THR A 17 36.93 -10.96 -11.09
CA THR A 17 36.51 -11.60 -9.82
C THR A 17 35.17 -11.06 -9.31
N ILE A 18 34.86 -9.78 -9.53
CA ILE A 18 33.54 -9.20 -9.20
C ILE A 18 32.50 -9.63 -10.23
N GLY A 19 32.88 -9.75 -11.50
CA GLY A 19 32.05 -10.32 -12.57
C GLY A 19 31.68 -11.77 -12.30
N ASP A 20 32.64 -12.61 -11.90
CA ASP A 20 32.42 -14.04 -11.59
C ASP A 20 31.65 -14.24 -10.26
N LEU A 21 31.75 -13.29 -9.32
CA LEU A 21 30.89 -13.23 -8.13
C LEU A 21 29.46 -12.79 -8.47
N PHE A 22 29.27 -11.88 -9.44
CA PHE A 22 27.94 -11.50 -9.92
C PHE A 22 27.32 -12.59 -10.81
N ASP A 23 28.12 -13.27 -11.65
CA ASP A 23 27.69 -14.40 -12.49
C ASP A 23 27.31 -15.63 -11.66
N ARG A 24 27.93 -15.83 -10.49
CA ARG A 24 27.48 -16.83 -9.50
C ARG A 24 26.20 -16.44 -8.75
N PHE A 25 25.82 -15.16 -8.76
CA PHE A 25 24.56 -14.67 -8.19
C PHE A 25 23.46 -14.44 -9.24
N SER A 26 23.79 -14.42 -10.53
CA SER A 26 22.83 -14.43 -11.62
C SER A 26 22.66 -15.86 -12.14
N THR A 27 21.66 -16.54 -11.58
CA THR A 27 20.98 -17.63 -12.28
C THR A 27 20.69 -17.19 -13.72
N SER A 28 21.14 -17.99 -14.69
CA SER A 28 20.96 -17.76 -16.12
C SER A 28 19.50 -17.43 -16.46
N PRO A 29 19.23 -16.50 -17.40
CA PRO A 29 17.89 -16.01 -17.73
C PRO A 29 17.09 -16.99 -18.62
N SER A 30 17.13 -18.29 -18.31
CA SER A 30 16.36 -19.32 -19.02
C SER A 30 15.30 -20.02 -18.15
N ASP A 31 15.16 -19.68 -16.86
CA ASP A 31 14.20 -20.36 -15.96
C ASP A 31 13.36 -19.39 -15.10
N ALA A 32 13.16 -18.14 -15.54
CA ALA A 32 12.11 -17.31 -14.97
C ALA A 32 10.76 -17.75 -15.55
N LEU A 33 9.97 -18.49 -14.77
CA LEU A 33 8.62 -18.90 -15.17
C LEU A 33 7.78 -17.67 -15.49
N LEU A 34 7.21 -17.63 -16.70
CA LEU A 34 6.29 -16.58 -17.14
C LEU A 34 5.02 -16.56 -16.27
N GLU A 35 4.39 -15.40 -16.15
CA GLU A 35 3.09 -15.30 -15.51
C GLU A 35 2.00 -16.02 -16.35
N PRO A 36 0.94 -16.56 -15.72
CA PRO A 36 -0.17 -17.25 -16.39
C PRO A 36 -0.69 -16.60 -17.68
N ASP A 37 -0.93 -15.29 -17.63
CA ASP A 37 -1.52 -14.53 -18.73
C ASP A 37 -0.53 -14.25 -19.86
N ASP A 38 0.77 -14.28 -19.57
CA ASP A 38 1.83 -14.18 -20.59
C ASP A 38 2.20 -15.53 -21.19
N ALA A 39 2.12 -16.60 -20.40
CA ALA A 39 2.34 -17.98 -20.84
C ALA A 39 1.20 -18.47 -21.75
N PHE A 40 -0.05 -18.04 -21.51
CA PHE A 40 -1.25 -18.47 -22.23
C PHE A 40 -2.13 -17.27 -22.64
N LYS A 41 -1.70 -16.54 -23.67
CA LYS A 41 -2.43 -15.36 -24.17
C LYS A 41 -3.69 -15.79 -24.91
N PHE A 42 -4.85 -15.48 -24.35
CA PHE A 42 -6.15 -15.90 -24.87
C PHE A 42 -6.91 -14.75 -25.53
N PHE A 43 -7.46 -15.02 -26.72
CA PHE A 43 -8.28 -14.08 -27.49
C PHE A 43 -9.48 -14.81 -28.09
N ALA A 44 -10.63 -14.14 -28.12
CA ALA A 44 -11.84 -14.68 -28.71
C ALA A 44 -12.42 -13.71 -29.73
N GLU A 45 -12.74 -14.22 -30.91
CA GLU A 45 -13.27 -13.47 -32.03
C GLU A 45 -14.54 -14.14 -32.55
N VAL A 46 -15.45 -13.34 -33.11
CA VAL A 46 -16.65 -13.83 -33.78
C VAL A 46 -16.45 -13.63 -35.28
N ASN A 47 -16.58 -14.71 -36.05
CA ASN A 47 -16.60 -14.62 -37.51
C ASN A 47 -18.03 -14.38 -38.03
N ASP A 48 -18.17 -13.82 -39.23
CA ASP A 48 -19.41 -13.43 -39.91
C ASP A 48 -20.46 -14.55 -40.03
N GLN A 49 -20.10 -15.80 -39.73
CA GLN A 49 -20.99 -16.97 -39.75
C GLN A 49 -21.43 -17.45 -38.36
N GLN A 50 -21.46 -16.58 -37.35
CA GLN A 50 -21.77 -16.94 -35.94
C GLN A 50 -20.82 -18.02 -35.35
N HIS A 51 -19.62 -18.15 -35.91
CA HIS A 51 -18.58 -19.02 -35.36
C HIS A 51 -17.77 -18.24 -34.34
N ILE A 52 -17.68 -18.79 -33.13
CA ILE A 52 -16.84 -18.23 -32.07
C ILE A 52 -15.48 -18.90 -32.19
N ILE A 53 -14.46 -18.13 -32.53
CA ILE A 53 -13.08 -18.59 -32.66
C ILE A 53 -12.37 -18.25 -31.36
N LEU A 54 -11.91 -19.29 -30.66
CA LEU A 54 -11.14 -19.20 -29.43
C LEU A 54 -9.68 -19.48 -29.77
N ASN A 55 -8.80 -18.51 -29.55
CA ASN A 55 -7.38 -18.59 -29.86
C ASN A 55 -6.56 -18.49 -28.58
N TRP A 56 -5.62 -19.40 -28.40
CA TRP A 56 -4.55 -19.31 -27.41
C TRP A 56 -3.21 -19.19 -28.13
N GLN A 57 -2.40 -18.23 -27.73
CA GLN A 57 -0.98 -18.15 -28.05
C GLN A 57 -0.21 -18.60 -26.82
N ILE A 58 0.52 -19.70 -26.95
CA ILE A 58 1.23 -20.39 -25.87
C ILE A 58 2.71 -20.07 -26.03
N ALA A 59 3.36 -19.61 -24.96
CA ALA A 59 4.78 -19.31 -24.98
C ALA A 59 5.66 -20.56 -25.21
N ASP A 60 6.86 -20.39 -25.75
CA ASP A 60 7.80 -21.48 -25.97
C ASP A 60 8.17 -22.16 -24.64
N GLY A 61 8.11 -23.50 -24.61
CA GLY A 61 8.32 -24.28 -23.39
C GLY A 61 7.07 -24.45 -22.51
N TYR A 62 5.89 -24.03 -22.98
CA TYR A 62 4.61 -24.21 -22.28
C TYR A 62 3.61 -25.00 -23.12
N TYR A 63 2.69 -25.70 -22.45
CA TYR A 63 1.64 -26.47 -23.11
C TYR A 63 0.30 -26.47 -22.38
N LEU A 64 -0.79 -26.60 -23.14
CA LEU A 64 -2.17 -26.74 -22.63
C LEU A 64 -2.66 -28.18 -22.75
N TYR A 65 -3.41 -28.66 -21.74
CA TYR A 65 -4.04 -29.98 -21.77
C TYR A 65 -5.37 -29.93 -22.52
N GLN A 66 -5.54 -30.81 -23.52
CA GLN A 66 -6.80 -30.92 -24.27
C GLN A 66 -8.00 -31.16 -23.35
N GLN A 67 -7.85 -32.05 -22.37
CA GLN A 67 -8.92 -32.48 -21.47
C GLN A 67 -9.30 -31.44 -20.40
N GLN A 68 -8.49 -30.40 -20.20
CA GLN A 68 -8.77 -29.34 -19.23
C GLN A 68 -9.36 -28.09 -19.88
N VAL A 69 -9.59 -28.10 -21.20
CA VAL A 69 -10.23 -26.99 -21.92
C VAL A 69 -11.74 -27.22 -21.96
N GLU A 70 -12.48 -26.40 -21.21
CA GLU A 70 -13.94 -26.43 -21.13
C GLU A 70 -14.54 -25.06 -21.46
N VAL A 71 -15.64 -25.04 -22.22
CA VAL A 71 -16.33 -23.81 -22.64
C VAL A 71 -17.80 -23.92 -22.23
N THR A 72 -18.25 -22.99 -21.38
CA THR A 72 -19.63 -22.95 -20.86
C THR A 72 -20.28 -21.58 -21.14
N VAL A 73 -21.60 -21.55 -21.27
CA VAL A 73 -22.38 -20.32 -21.50
C VAL A 73 -22.94 -19.83 -20.17
N ILE A 74 -22.63 -18.60 -19.78
CA ILE A 74 -23.18 -17.97 -18.57
C ILE A 74 -24.52 -17.29 -18.89
N THR A 75 -24.60 -16.58 -20.02
CA THR A 75 -25.81 -15.84 -20.44
C THR A 75 -25.93 -15.78 -21.96
N PRO A 76 -27.15 -15.89 -22.52
CA PRO A 76 -28.44 -16.16 -21.87
C PRO A 76 -28.69 -17.67 -21.59
N GLN A 77 -29.45 -17.98 -20.54
CA GLN A 77 -29.86 -19.34 -20.22
C GLN A 77 -30.81 -19.87 -21.31
N GLY A 78 -30.35 -20.86 -22.09
CA GLY A 78 -31.09 -21.43 -23.23
C GLY A 78 -30.29 -21.55 -24.52
N VAL A 79 -29.08 -20.98 -24.57
CA VAL A 79 -28.14 -21.18 -25.69
C VAL A 79 -27.22 -22.36 -25.38
N GLN A 80 -27.26 -23.39 -26.24
CA GLN A 80 -26.38 -24.56 -26.14
C GLN A 80 -25.26 -24.48 -27.18
N LEU A 81 -24.10 -24.99 -26.80
CA LEU A 81 -22.89 -25.06 -27.60
C LEU A 81 -22.73 -26.48 -28.17
N GLU A 82 -22.31 -26.59 -29.43
CA GLU A 82 -21.92 -27.88 -30.00
C GLU A 82 -20.67 -28.44 -29.31
N ALA A 83 -20.47 -29.77 -29.38
CA ALA A 83 -19.26 -30.39 -28.87
C ALA A 83 -18.01 -29.82 -29.57
N ILE A 84 -17.00 -29.42 -28.78
CA ILE A 84 -15.75 -28.84 -29.28
C ILE A 84 -15.02 -29.86 -30.15
N LYS A 85 -14.70 -29.47 -31.40
CA LYS A 85 -13.81 -30.25 -32.26
C LYS A 85 -12.37 -29.81 -32.02
N PHE A 86 -11.64 -30.63 -31.27
CA PHE A 86 -10.23 -30.41 -30.98
C PHE A 86 -9.32 -30.73 -32.18
N PRO A 87 -8.32 -29.90 -32.50
CA PRO A 87 -7.33 -30.20 -33.53
C PRO A 87 -6.39 -31.33 -33.09
N LYS A 88 -5.63 -31.93 -34.02
CA LYS A 88 -4.65 -32.98 -33.69
C LYS A 88 -3.57 -32.41 -32.76
N GLY A 89 -3.57 -32.80 -31.48
CA GLY A 89 -2.53 -32.43 -30.52
C GLY A 89 -1.40 -33.46 -30.44
N LYS A 90 -0.37 -33.16 -29.65
CA LYS A 90 0.75 -34.08 -29.40
C LYS A 90 0.44 -34.94 -28.18
N ARG A 91 0.67 -36.26 -28.28
CA ARG A 91 0.57 -37.14 -27.10
C ARG A 91 1.76 -36.90 -26.17
N LYS A 92 1.49 -36.78 -24.88
CA LYS A 92 2.48 -36.63 -23.81
C LYS A 92 2.01 -37.49 -22.64
N VAL A 93 2.91 -38.29 -22.11
CA VAL A 93 2.67 -39.01 -20.85
C VAL A 93 3.09 -38.07 -19.73
N ASP A 94 2.11 -37.61 -18.96
CA ASP A 94 2.31 -36.72 -17.83
C ASP A 94 2.22 -37.51 -16.51
N GLU A 95 3.03 -37.15 -15.51
CA GLU A 95 3.07 -37.86 -14.23
C GLU A 95 1.76 -37.74 -13.44
N ILE A 96 0.97 -36.68 -13.68
CA ILE A 96 -0.26 -36.40 -12.96
C ILE A 96 -1.48 -36.96 -13.72
N PHE A 97 -1.49 -36.83 -15.05
CA PHE A 97 -2.66 -37.15 -15.87
C PHE A 97 -2.50 -38.39 -16.77
N GLY A 98 -1.35 -39.05 -16.77
CA GLY A 98 -1.08 -40.21 -17.61
C GLY A 98 -0.97 -39.87 -19.11
N ASP A 99 -1.42 -40.75 -20.00
CA ASP A 99 -1.40 -40.52 -21.46
C ASP A 99 -2.43 -39.44 -21.84
N THR A 100 -1.95 -38.22 -22.07
CA THR A 100 -2.78 -37.04 -22.39
C THR A 100 -2.34 -36.41 -23.71
N VAL A 101 -3.25 -35.63 -24.30
CA VAL A 101 -2.96 -34.83 -25.49
C VAL A 101 -2.74 -33.38 -25.07
N VAL A 102 -1.67 -32.78 -25.59
CA VAL A 102 -1.25 -31.40 -25.28
C VAL A 102 -1.02 -30.56 -26.53
N TYR A 103 -1.12 -29.25 -26.38
CA TYR A 103 -0.89 -28.26 -27.45
C TYR A 103 0.22 -27.29 -27.06
N TYR A 104 1.08 -26.95 -28.03
CA TYR A 104 2.21 -26.03 -27.88
C TYR A 104 2.09 -24.92 -28.94
N HIS A 105 2.65 -23.74 -28.65
CA HIS A 105 2.68 -22.53 -29.51
C HIS A 105 1.31 -21.91 -29.78
N ASP A 106 0.34 -22.67 -30.28
CA ASP A 106 -1.00 -22.18 -30.56
C ASP A 106 -2.08 -23.27 -30.38
N LEU A 107 -3.26 -22.82 -29.95
CA LEU A 107 -4.46 -23.62 -29.97
C LEU A 107 -5.60 -22.76 -30.52
N ARG A 108 -6.24 -23.25 -31.59
CA ARG A 108 -7.40 -22.60 -32.19
C ARG A 108 -8.60 -23.54 -32.15
N LEU A 109 -9.64 -23.14 -31.42
CA LEU A 109 -10.90 -23.87 -31.32
C LEU A 109 -12.01 -23.08 -31.99
N THR A 110 -12.86 -23.78 -32.74
CA THR A 110 -14.05 -23.19 -33.33
C THR A 110 -15.26 -23.73 -32.60
N GLN A 111 -15.94 -22.85 -31.88
CA GLN A 111 -17.15 -23.14 -31.14
C GLN A 111 -18.38 -22.68 -31.95
N ARG A 112 -19.35 -23.58 -32.08
CA ARG A 112 -20.62 -23.33 -32.78
C ARG A 112 -21.78 -23.37 -31.80
N LEU A 113 -22.81 -22.61 -32.13
CA LEU A 113 -24.08 -22.59 -31.41
C LEU A 113 -24.98 -23.67 -32.01
N THR A 114 -25.64 -24.47 -31.17
CA THR A 114 -26.55 -25.52 -31.64
C THR A 114 -27.78 -24.93 -32.34
N ASN A 115 -28.19 -23.72 -31.95
CA ASN A 115 -29.31 -22.99 -32.57
C ASN A 115 -28.82 -21.61 -33.05
N PRO A 116 -28.99 -21.27 -34.35
CA PRO A 116 -28.62 -19.95 -34.86
C PRO A 116 -29.50 -18.86 -34.24
N LEU A 117 -28.88 -17.76 -33.82
CA LEU A 117 -29.57 -16.66 -33.15
C LEU A 117 -30.32 -15.80 -34.18
N VAL A 118 -31.62 -15.58 -33.94
CA VAL A 118 -32.51 -14.76 -34.79
C VAL A 118 -32.46 -13.27 -34.41
N LYS A 119 -31.88 -12.93 -33.24
CA LYS A 119 -31.76 -11.55 -32.72
C LYS A 119 -30.33 -11.27 -32.23
N PRO A 120 -29.85 -10.02 -32.33
CA PRO A 120 -28.56 -9.63 -31.76
C PRO A 120 -28.57 -9.90 -30.27
N THR A 121 -27.69 -10.81 -29.84
CA THR A 121 -27.67 -11.30 -28.46
C THR A 121 -26.23 -11.27 -27.95
N ASN A 122 -26.04 -10.65 -26.80
CA ASN A 122 -24.77 -10.71 -26.09
C ASN A 122 -24.68 -12.07 -25.41
N VAL A 123 -23.69 -12.87 -25.82
CA VAL A 123 -23.39 -14.16 -25.22
C VAL A 123 -22.14 -14.01 -24.36
N THR A 124 -22.25 -14.39 -23.09
CA THR A 124 -21.10 -14.43 -22.18
C THR A 124 -20.67 -15.88 -22.01
N LEU A 125 -19.42 -16.16 -22.37
CA LEU A 125 -18.78 -17.47 -22.25
C LEU A 125 -17.82 -17.47 -21.06
N ASN A 126 -17.79 -18.58 -20.33
CA ASN A 126 -16.72 -18.92 -19.39
C ASN A 126 -15.84 -19.99 -20.03
N ILE A 127 -14.56 -19.69 -20.15
CA ILE A 127 -13.55 -20.58 -20.73
C ILE A 127 -12.62 -21.00 -19.60
N GLN A 128 -12.65 -22.28 -19.25
CA GLN A 128 -11.74 -22.90 -18.30
C GLN A 128 -10.63 -23.61 -19.05
N PHE A 129 -9.37 -23.41 -18.67
CA PHE A 129 -8.23 -24.09 -19.26
C PHE A 129 -7.09 -24.26 -18.26
N GLN A 130 -6.21 -25.23 -18.49
CA GLN A 130 -5.02 -25.46 -17.67
C GLN A 130 -3.82 -25.82 -18.53
N GLY A 131 -2.65 -25.30 -18.16
CA GLY A 131 -1.38 -25.60 -18.80
C GLY A 131 -0.22 -25.69 -17.82
N CYS A 132 0.89 -26.24 -18.31
CA CYS A 132 2.13 -26.40 -17.56
C CYS A 132 3.34 -25.96 -18.39
N ALA A 133 4.43 -25.66 -17.70
CA ALA A 133 5.74 -25.50 -18.30
C ALA A 133 6.41 -26.88 -18.48
N ASP A 134 7.23 -27.04 -19.51
CA ASP A 134 8.07 -28.23 -19.71
C ASP A 134 9.09 -28.44 -18.59
N THR A 135 9.38 -27.41 -17.80
CA THR A 135 10.19 -27.46 -16.59
C THR A 135 9.50 -28.15 -15.40
N GLY A 136 8.28 -28.66 -15.59
CA GLY A 136 7.55 -29.47 -14.61
C GLY A 136 6.64 -28.68 -13.66
N VAL A 137 6.45 -27.37 -13.90
CA VAL A 137 5.57 -26.53 -13.09
C VAL A 137 4.22 -26.35 -13.78
N CYS A 138 3.15 -26.78 -13.11
CA CYS A 138 1.78 -26.65 -13.59
C CYS A 138 1.08 -25.46 -12.95
N TYR A 139 0.36 -24.70 -13.77
CA TYR A 139 -0.48 -23.62 -13.28
C TYR A 139 -1.85 -24.16 -12.83
N PRO A 140 -2.52 -23.50 -11.87
CA PRO A 140 -3.88 -23.87 -11.48
C PRO A 140 -4.87 -23.64 -12.64
N PRO A 141 -6.03 -24.31 -12.66
CA PRO A 141 -7.08 -24.09 -13.66
C PRO A 141 -7.48 -22.62 -13.72
N MET A 142 -7.43 -22.04 -14.91
CA MET A 142 -7.69 -20.63 -15.16
C MET A 142 -9.07 -20.47 -15.79
N ASN A 143 -9.83 -19.46 -15.34
CA ASN A 143 -11.12 -19.10 -15.90
C ASN A 143 -11.06 -17.72 -16.56
N LYS A 144 -11.43 -17.63 -17.83
CA LYS A 144 -11.57 -16.37 -18.56
C LYS A 144 -13.01 -16.19 -19.02
N THR A 145 -13.61 -15.06 -18.64
CA THR A 145 -14.96 -14.69 -19.08
C THR A 145 -14.89 -13.73 -20.26
N VAL A 146 -15.55 -14.06 -21.37
CA VAL A 146 -15.64 -13.18 -22.54
C VAL A 146 -17.10 -12.92 -22.87
N SER A 147 -17.43 -11.63 -23.04
CA SER A 147 -18.73 -11.21 -23.57
C SER A 147 -18.60 -10.87 -25.05
N LEU A 148 -19.32 -11.61 -25.90
CA LEU A 148 -19.33 -11.46 -27.35
C LEU A 148 -20.72 -11.01 -27.81
N SER A 149 -20.79 -9.96 -28.62
CA SER A 149 -22.03 -9.52 -29.25
C SER A 149 -22.21 -10.24 -30.59
N LEU A 150 -23.07 -11.26 -30.63
CA LEU A 150 -23.40 -11.97 -31.86
C LEU A 150 -24.49 -11.17 -32.60
N GLN A 151 -24.14 -10.57 -33.73
CA GLN A 151 -25.10 -9.91 -34.61
C GLN A 151 -25.70 -10.92 -35.60
N PRO A 152 -27.00 -10.84 -35.94
CA PRO A 152 -27.51 -11.50 -37.13
C PRO A 152 -26.78 -10.87 -38.34
N THR A 153 -26.39 -11.70 -39.30
CA THR A 153 -25.84 -11.20 -40.56
C THR A 153 -26.87 -10.34 -41.27
N ASN A 154 -26.73 -9.03 -41.11
CA ASN A 154 -26.98 -8.01 -42.13
C ASN A 154 -26.56 -6.63 -41.63
N HIS A 155 -25.48 -6.12 -42.23
CA HIS A 155 -25.14 -4.73 -42.52
C HIS A 155 -25.22 -3.65 -41.42
N LEU A 156 -24.03 -3.12 -41.11
CA LEU A 156 -23.68 -1.69 -40.91
C LEU A 156 -24.67 -0.81 -40.12
N ASN A 157 -24.32 -0.45 -38.89
CA ASN A 157 -24.14 0.97 -38.55
C ASN A 157 -23.51 1.20 -37.17
N ILE A 158 -22.71 2.27 -37.13
CA ILE A 158 -21.95 2.82 -36.00
C ILE A 158 -22.92 3.46 -35.00
N THR A 159 -22.82 3.15 -33.71
CA THR A 159 -23.08 4.12 -32.63
C THR A 159 -22.33 3.75 -31.35
N GLN A 160 -21.65 4.75 -30.79
CA GLN A 160 -20.81 4.77 -29.58
C GLN A 160 -21.65 4.83 -28.27
N PRO A 161 -21.05 4.81 -27.06
CA PRO A 161 -21.46 3.95 -25.94
C PRO A 161 -22.22 4.69 -24.83
N THR A 162 -23.07 3.96 -24.10
CA THR A 162 -23.73 4.44 -22.87
C THR A 162 -22.99 3.97 -21.62
N LYS A 163 -22.53 4.95 -20.85
CA LYS A 163 -21.86 4.87 -19.53
C LYS A 163 -22.63 4.03 -18.49
N PRO A 164 -21.95 3.25 -17.62
CA PRO A 164 -22.52 2.74 -16.38
C PRO A 164 -22.37 3.74 -15.20
N THR A 165 -23.46 3.89 -14.44
CA THR A 165 -23.61 4.75 -13.25
C THR A 165 -22.91 4.13 -12.01
N PRO A 166 -22.35 4.93 -11.07
CA PRO A 166 -21.45 4.45 -10.03
C PRO A 166 -22.17 3.88 -8.80
N SER A 167 -21.71 2.71 -8.34
CA SER A 167 -21.89 2.23 -6.96
C SER A 167 -21.01 3.02 -5.99
N ASN A 168 -21.52 3.29 -4.78
CA ASN A 168 -20.84 4.06 -3.74
C ASN A 168 -19.53 3.36 -3.30
N ILE A 169 -18.43 4.05 -3.53
CA ILE A 169 -17.03 3.65 -3.32
C ILE A 169 -16.51 4.37 -2.07
N SER A 170 -15.62 3.73 -1.32
CA SER A 170 -14.89 4.38 -0.22
C SER A 170 -14.19 5.67 -0.67
N GLU A 171 -13.90 6.60 0.24
CA GLU A 171 -13.22 7.88 -0.09
C GLU A 171 -11.88 7.66 -0.82
N GLN A 172 -11.14 6.61 -0.48
CA GLN A 172 -9.93 6.20 -1.18
C GLN A 172 -10.24 5.68 -2.59
N GLY A 173 -11.34 4.93 -2.75
CA GLY A 173 -11.85 4.48 -4.04
C GLY A 173 -12.41 5.60 -4.93
N ARG A 174 -12.95 6.68 -4.34
CA ARG A 174 -13.36 7.91 -5.05
C ARG A 174 -12.17 8.64 -5.63
N ILE A 175 -11.09 8.77 -4.87
CA ILE A 175 -9.84 9.36 -5.35
C ILE A 175 -9.23 8.48 -6.45
N ALA A 176 -9.17 7.16 -6.24
CA ALA A 176 -8.69 6.22 -7.26
C ALA A 176 -9.52 6.32 -8.56
N LYS A 177 -10.86 6.38 -8.47
CA LYS A 177 -11.73 6.49 -9.65
C LYS A 177 -11.62 7.86 -10.35
N ALA A 178 -11.46 8.94 -9.58
CA ALA A 178 -11.17 10.26 -10.13
C ALA A 178 -9.81 10.31 -10.84
N LEU A 179 -8.87 9.43 -10.48
CA LEU A 179 -7.58 9.28 -11.16
C LEU A 179 -7.69 8.40 -12.42
N VAL A 180 -8.58 7.41 -12.45
CA VAL A 180 -8.81 6.52 -13.62
C VAL A 180 -9.41 7.28 -14.81
N ASP A 181 -10.36 8.19 -14.56
CA ASP A 181 -11.09 8.89 -15.62
C ASP A 181 -10.31 10.07 -16.25
N ASN A 182 -9.11 10.41 -15.73
CA ASN A 182 -8.39 11.64 -16.08
C ASN A 182 -7.11 11.42 -16.90
N THR A 183 -6.76 12.43 -17.69
CA THR A 183 -5.56 12.43 -18.55
C THR A 183 -4.28 12.43 -17.72
N VAL A 184 -3.22 11.77 -18.20
CA VAL A 184 -1.90 11.66 -17.55
C VAL A 184 -1.37 13.01 -17.04
N TRP A 185 -1.63 14.09 -17.77
CA TRP A 185 -1.25 15.46 -17.38
C TRP A 185 -1.97 15.97 -16.12
N LEU A 186 -3.28 15.72 -16.00
CA LEU A 186 -4.06 16.14 -14.84
C LEU A 186 -3.66 15.31 -13.61
N THR A 187 -3.43 14.01 -13.78
CA THR A 187 -2.88 13.12 -12.75
C THR A 187 -1.53 13.64 -12.25
N ALA A 188 -0.61 13.98 -13.16
CA ALA A 188 0.67 14.57 -12.77
C ALA A 188 0.50 15.87 -11.96
N LEU A 189 -0.43 16.75 -12.35
CA LEU A 189 -0.69 18.01 -11.66
C LEU A 189 -1.32 17.82 -10.27
N THR A 190 -2.26 16.88 -10.13
CA THR A 190 -2.85 16.52 -8.84
C THR A 190 -1.80 15.94 -7.88
N PHE A 191 -0.93 15.05 -8.37
CA PHE A 191 0.15 14.48 -7.58
C PHE A 191 1.22 15.50 -7.20
N LEU A 192 1.50 16.47 -8.08
CA LEU A 192 2.36 17.60 -7.76
C LEU A 192 1.75 18.46 -6.64
N GLY A 193 0.43 18.67 -6.68
CA GLY A 193 -0.33 19.34 -5.63
C GLY A 193 -0.29 18.59 -4.29
N PHE A 194 -0.46 17.27 -4.31
CA PHE A 194 -0.28 16.44 -3.12
C PHE A 194 1.16 16.48 -2.60
N GLY A 195 2.16 16.45 -3.47
CA GLY A 195 3.57 16.63 -3.08
C GLY A 195 3.81 17.96 -2.39
N LEU A 196 3.23 19.05 -2.89
CA LEU A 196 3.29 20.36 -2.26
C LEU A 196 2.62 20.36 -0.87
N LEU A 197 1.45 19.75 -0.75
CA LEU A 197 0.73 19.63 0.53
C LEU A 197 1.54 18.78 1.53
N LEU A 198 2.17 17.70 1.07
CA LEU A 198 2.99 16.81 1.88
C LEU A 198 4.35 17.43 2.25
N SER A 199 4.83 18.45 1.54
CA SER A 199 6.03 19.19 1.96
C SER A 199 5.85 19.87 3.32
N LEU A 200 4.59 20.15 3.70
CA LEU A 200 4.23 20.68 5.01
C LEU A 200 4.21 19.60 6.10
N THR A 201 4.56 18.35 5.76
CA THR A 201 4.62 17.28 6.74
C THR A 201 5.86 17.40 7.62
N PRO A 202 5.72 17.01 8.88
CA PRO A 202 6.81 17.08 9.85
C PRO A 202 8.09 16.32 9.47
N CYS A 203 8.03 15.33 8.59
CA CYS A 203 9.21 14.55 8.20
C CYS A 203 10.11 15.28 7.20
N VAL A 204 9.59 16.28 6.47
CA VAL A 204 10.35 17.04 5.46
C VAL A 204 11.00 18.29 6.07
N PHE A 205 10.38 18.88 7.10
CA PHE A 205 10.90 20.07 7.79
C PHE A 205 12.34 19.93 8.36
N PRO A 206 12.74 18.80 8.99
CA PRO A 206 14.10 18.59 9.50
C PRO A 206 15.19 18.67 8.43
N MET A 207 14.83 18.54 7.16
CA MET A 207 15.78 18.64 6.06
C MET A 207 16.14 20.07 5.68
N ILE A 208 15.29 21.05 6.01
CA ILE A 208 15.58 22.47 5.75
C ILE A 208 16.85 22.91 6.51
N PRO A 209 17.02 22.63 7.83
CA PRO A 209 18.27 22.89 8.54
C PRO A 209 19.48 22.15 7.99
N ILE A 210 19.32 20.91 7.50
CA ILE A 210 20.41 20.11 6.94
C ILE A 210 20.89 20.74 5.64
N LEU A 211 19.96 21.05 4.72
CA LEU A 211 20.26 21.68 3.44
C LEU A 211 20.86 23.08 3.66
N SER A 212 20.29 23.85 4.58
CA SER A 212 20.80 25.17 4.97
C SER A 212 22.22 25.08 5.56
N GLY A 213 22.49 24.09 6.42
CA GLY A 213 23.83 23.85 6.99
C GLY A 213 24.87 23.44 5.93
N ILE A 214 24.48 22.60 4.96
CA ILE A 214 25.35 22.19 3.84
C ILE A 214 25.66 23.38 2.92
N ILE A 215 24.64 24.20 2.62
CA ILE A 215 24.77 25.38 1.78
C ILE A 215 25.64 26.40 2.50
N ILE A 216 25.34 26.77 3.75
CA ILE A 216 26.08 27.78 4.53
C ILE A 216 27.52 27.33 4.87
N GLY A 217 27.74 26.03 5.04
CA GLY A 217 29.07 25.43 5.31
C GLY A 217 30.08 25.60 4.19
N HIS A 218 29.65 25.95 2.97
CA HIS A 218 30.53 26.18 1.81
C HIS A 218 31.12 27.60 1.72
N GLY A 219 30.97 28.43 2.76
CA GLY A 219 31.70 29.70 2.91
C GLY A 219 31.20 30.89 2.07
N LYS A 220 31.82 32.06 2.24
CA LYS A 220 31.39 33.39 1.73
C LYS A 220 31.31 33.53 0.19
N SER A 221 31.63 32.51 -0.60
CA SER A 221 31.62 32.54 -2.07
C SER A 221 30.43 31.78 -2.70
N LEU A 222 29.28 31.75 -2.04
CA LEU A 222 28.08 31.11 -2.57
C LEU A 222 27.32 32.09 -3.46
N THR A 223 27.48 31.93 -4.77
CA THR A 223 26.58 32.54 -5.75
C THR A 223 25.22 31.84 -5.68
N THR A 224 24.11 32.59 -5.75
CA THR A 224 22.73 32.07 -5.82
C THR A 224 22.56 30.96 -6.86
N ARG A 225 23.28 31.06 -7.97
CA ARG A 225 23.32 30.06 -9.05
C ARG A 225 23.84 28.69 -8.58
N LYS A 226 24.83 28.65 -7.69
CA LYS A 226 25.40 27.39 -7.15
C LYS A 226 24.45 26.75 -6.13
N ALA A 227 23.77 27.56 -5.31
CA ALA A 227 22.73 27.08 -4.39
C ALA A 227 21.53 26.48 -5.13
N PHE A 228 21.14 27.08 -6.27
CA PHE A 228 20.10 26.54 -7.15
C PHE A 228 20.49 25.17 -7.73
N TYR A 229 21.69 25.02 -8.30
CA TYR A 229 22.12 23.74 -8.87
C TYR A 229 22.27 22.62 -7.81
N LEU A 230 22.74 22.94 -6.60
CA LEU A 230 22.79 21.96 -5.49
C LEU A 230 21.39 21.49 -5.10
N SER A 231 20.48 22.45 -4.88
CA SER A 231 19.10 22.16 -4.47
C SER A 231 18.36 21.40 -5.58
N PHE A 232 18.63 21.73 -6.84
CA PHE A 232 18.05 21.03 -8.00
C PHE A 232 18.57 19.60 -8.10
N SER A 233 19.87 19.37 -7.95
CA SER A 233 20.45 18.03 -7.94
C SER A 233 19.92 17.17 -6.79
N TYR A 234 19.71 17.77 -5.62
CA TYR A 234 19.10 17.10 -4.46
C TYR A 234 17.64 16.68 -4.75
N VAL A 235 16.80 17.61 -5.23
CA VAL A 235 15.39 17.34 -5.54
C VAL A 235 15.25 16.33 -6.68
N PHE A 236 16.07 16.44 -7.73
CA PHE A 236 16.03 15.56 -8.87
C PHE A 236 16.41 14.11 -8.50
N ALA A 237 17.44 13.93 -7.67
CA ALA A 237 17.82 12.60 -7.16
C ALA A 237 16.72 11.97 -6.29
N SER A 238 16.07 12.77 -5.43
CA SER A 238 14.92 12.32 -4.64
C SER A 238 13.73 11.93 -5.51
N ALA A 239 13.41 12.74 -6.53
CA ALA A 239 12.33 12.46 -7.47
C ALA A 239 12.56 11.15 -8.27
N ILE A 240 13.79 10.90 -8.73
CA ILE A 240 14.14 9.63 -9.39
C ILE A 240 13.98 8.45 -8.43
N THR A 241 14.36 8.61 -7.16
CA THR A 241 14.23 7.56 -6.16
C THR A 241 12.76 7.22 -5.91
N TYR A 242 11.88 8.23 -5.79
CA TYR A 242 10.44 8.00 -5.69
C TYR A 242 9.85 7.38 -6.96
N ALA A 243 10.30 7.78 -8.14
CA ALA A 243 9.88 7.16 -9.40
C ALA A 243 10.25 5.67 -9.45
N LEU A 244 11.47 5.32 -8.99
CA LEU A 244 11.92 3.93 -8.89
C LEU A 244 11.04 3.14 -7.91
N PHE A 245 10.74 3.70 -6.74
CA PHE A 245 9.78 3.08 -5.81
C PHE A 245 8.39 2.90 -6.44
N GLY A 246 7.97 3.80 -7.32
CA GLY A 246 6.68 3.72 -8.04
C GLY A 246 6.63 2.63 -9.10
N ILE A 247 7.74 2.45 -9.83
CA ILE A 247 7.88 1.37 -10.81
C ILE A 247 7.92 0.03 -10.09
N LEU A 248 8.74 -0.10 -9.04
CA LEU A 248 8.79 -1.31 -8.21
C LEU A 248 7.41 -1.59 -7.59
N ALA A 249 6.71 -0.55 -7.14
CA ALA A 249 5.34 -0.65 -6.65
C ALA A 249 4.33 -1.22 -7.65
N GLY A 250 4.44 -0.83 -8.93
CA GLY A 250 3.61 -1.39 -10.00
C GLY A 250 3.94 -2.84 -10.32
N LEU A 251 5.21 -3.23 -10.21
CA LEU A 251 5.68 -4.59 -10.51
C LEU A 251 5.39 -5.59 -9.38
N PHE A 252 5.53 -5.19 -8.11
CA PHE A 252 5.38 -6.07 -6.94
C PHE A 252 3.95 -6.05 -6.33
N GLY A 253 2.91 -5.80 -7.13
CA GLY A 253 1.52 -5.53 -6.69
C GLY A 253 0.96 -6.38 -5.53
N SER A 254 -0.03 -5.81 -4.81
CA SER A 254 -0.77 -6.33 -3.63
C SER A 254 0.03 -6.76 -2.38
N ASN A 255 1.27 -7.25 -2.51
CA ASN A 255 2.08 -7.77 -1.40
C ASN A 255 3.00 -6.72 -0.74
N LEU A 256 3.26 -5.60 -1.41
CA LEU A 256 4.11 -4.54 -0.87
C LEU A 256 3.55 -3.95 0.43
N GLN A 257 2.23 -3.76 0.53
CA GLN A 257 1.63 -3.17 1.72
C GLN A 257 1.72 -4.10 2.94
N ALA A 258 1.56 -5.41 2.76
CA ALA A 258 1.77 -6.40 3.81
C ALA A 258 3.25 -6.45 4.25
N THR A 259 4.17 -6.32 3.31
CA THR A 259 5.61 -6.31 3.58
C THR A 259 6.02 -5.09 4.41
N PHE A 260 5.55 -3.88 4.07
CA PHE A 260 5.83 -2.66 4.83
C PHE A 260 5.21 -2.63 6.22
N GLN A 261 4.20 -3.46 6.48
CA GLN A 261 3.57 -3.60 7.79
C GLN A 261 4.20 -4.69 8.66
N ASN A 262 5.23 -5.39 8.17
CA ASN A 262 5.92 -6.40 8.97
C ASN A 262 6.52 -5.75 10.24
N PRO A 263 6.28 -6.35 11.43
CA PRO A 263 6.72 -5.78 12.71
C PRO A 263 8.23 -5.50 12.77
N TRP A 264 9.05 -6.27 12.06
CA TRP A 264 10.49 -6.05 12.01
C TRP A 264 10.86 -4.75 11.29
N ILE A 265 10.23 -4.48 10.14
CA ILE A 265 10.49 -3.28 9.32
C ILE A 265 10.03 -2.02 10.06
N LEU A 266 8.83 -2.06 10.63
CA LEU A 266 8.30 -0.95 11.43
C LEU A 266 9.15 -0.67 12.67
N SER A 267 9.69 -1.70 13.32
CA SER A 267 10.60 -1.55 14.47
C SER A 267 11.92 -0.88 14.08
N ILE A 268 12.52 -1.27 12.94
CA ILE A 268 13.74 -0.63 12.43
C ILE A 268 13.49 0.85 12.12
N PHE A 269 12.41 1.18 11.42
CA PHE A 269 12.11 2.57 11.06
C PHE A 269 11.76 3.43 12.28
N SER A 270 11.01 2.89 13.25
CA SER A 270 10.76 3.61 14.51
C SER A 270 12.06 3.84 15.29
N GLY A 271 12.93 2.83 15.39
CA GLY A 271 14.25 2.97 16.01
C GLY A 271 15.10 4.05 15.34
N LEU A 272 15.05 4.13 14.00
CA LEU A 272 15.72 5.19 13.24
C LEU A 272 15.15 6.58 13.55
N PHE A 273 13.83 6.75 13.68
CA PHE A 273 13.22 8.03 14.06
C PHE A 273 13.58 8.44 15.49
N VAL A 274 13.62 7.48 16.44
CA VAL A 274 14.08 7.74 17.81
C VAL A 274 15.54 8.20 17.80
N LEU A 275 16.41 7.54 17.03
CA LEU A 275 17.82 7.91 16.88
C LEU A 275 17.96 9.33 16.31
N LEU A 276 17.21 9.67 15.25
CA LEU A 276 17.21 11.00 14.65
C LEU A 276 16.71 12.08 15.62
N ALA A 277 15.66 11.77 16.40
CA ALA A 277 15.14 12.68 17.41
C ALA A 277 16.16 12.94 18.53
N LEU A 278 16.84 11.90 19.02
CA LEU A 278 17.93 12.04 20.00
C LEU A 278 19.08 12.91 19.48
N SER A 279 19.40 12.83 18.18
CA SER A 279 20.36 13.74 17.54
C SER A 279 19.87 15.19 17.50
N MET A 280 18.57 15.43 17.35
CA MET A 280 17.99 16.79 17.38
C MET A 280 17.97 17.40 18.78
N PHE A 281 17.81 16.57 19.83
CA PHE A 281 17.94 17.01 21.23
C PHE A 281 19.39 17.34 21.63
N GLY A 282 20.37 17.03 20.77
CA GLY A 282 21.78 17.32 21.03
C GLY A 282 22.46 16.33 21.98
N LEU A 283 21.81 15.21 22.29
CA LEU A 283 22.35 14.14 23.16
C LEU A 283 23.58 13.47 22.51
N TYR A 284 23.58 13.38 21.18
CA TYR A 284 24.72 12.98 20.36
C TYR A 284 24.77 13.85 19.10
N GLN A 285 25.90 14.53 18.85
CA GLN A 285 26.21 15.01 17.51
C GLN A 285 26.91 13.87 16.79
N ILE A 286 26.32 13.34 15.70
CA ILE A 286 27.02 12.43 14.79
C ILE A 286 28.12 13.25 14.08
N GLN A 287 29.19 13.54 14.81
CA GLN A 287 30.42 14.06 14.24
C GLN A 287 31.13 12.85 13.67
N LEU A 288 31.19 12.79 12.33
CA LEU A 288 32.05 11.85 11.63
C LEU A 288 33.44 11.88 12.28
N PRO A 289 34.05 10.72 12.60
CA PRO A 289 35.36 10.70 13.22
C PRO A 289 36.31 11.61 12.43
N ASN A 290 37.06 12.49 13.11
CA ASN A 290 37.89 13.51 12.45
C ASN A 290 38.84 12.93 11.39
N ALA A 291 39.22 11.65 11.50
CA ALA A 291 40.00 10.93 10.49
C ALA A 291 39.22 10.64 9.19
N LEU A 292 37.93 10.28 9.29
CA LEU A 292 37.06 10.09 8.12
C LEU A 292 36.67 11.43 7.53
N GLN A 293 36.36 12.42 8.38
CA GLN A 293 35.96 13.75 7.96
C GLN A 293 37.10 14.48 7.23
N SER A 294 38.34 14.35 7.70
CA SER A 294 39.52 14.94 7.04
C SER A 294 39.89 14.23 5.73
N LYS A 295 39.75 12.90 5.64
CA LYS A 295 39.91 12.16 4.37
C LYS A 295 38.83 12.54 3.36
N LEU A 296 37.57 12.62 3.79
CA LEU A 296 36.46 12.99 2.92
C LEU A 296 36.55 14.46 2.49
N SER A 297 36.99 15.35 3.39
CA SER A 297 37.21 16.76 3.04
C SER A 297 38.39 16.93 2.09
N GLN A 298 39.49 16.18 2.24
CA GLN A 298 40.61 16.20 1.29
C GLN A 298 40.22 15.67 -0.10
N LEU A 299 39.42 14.60 -0.16
CA LEU A 299 38.81 14.09 -1.41
C LEU A 299 37.81 15.09 -2.00
N SER A 300 37.03 15.77 -1.16
CA SER A 300 36.04 16.77 -1.57
C SER A 300 36.68 18.11 -2.00
N GLN A 301 37.88 18.45 -1.50
CA GLN A 301 38.58 19.69 -1.87
C GLN A 301 39.20 19.60 -3.27
N HIS A 302 39.56 18.40 -3.75
CA HIS A 302 40.08 18.17 -5.09
C HIS A 302 38.99 18.11 -6.17
N GLN A 303 37.72 17.88 -5.81
CA GLN A 303 36.61 17.90 -6.76
C GLN A 303 35.89 19.25 -6.76
N LYS A 304 36.24 20.14 -7.69
CA LYS A 304 35.45 21.35 -8.01
C LYS A 304 33.98 21.05 -8.40
N HIS A 305 33.63 19.78 -8.65
CA HIS A 305 32.29 19.26 -8.98
C HIS A 305 31.67 18.38 -7.87
N GLY A 306 32.35 18.15 -6.74
CA GLY A 306 31.95 17.14 -5.72
C GLY A 306 30.71 17.50 -4.88
N SER A 307 30.30 18.77 -4.87
CA SER A 307 29.13 19.20 -4.10
C SER A 307 27.80 18.68 -4.67
N LEU A 308 27.74 18.42 -5.98
CA LEU A 308 26.53 17.90 -6.65
C LEU A 308 26.32 16.42 -6.33
N TRP A 309 27.38 15.61 -6.40
CA TRP A 309 27.33 14.19 -6.09
C TRP A 309 27.00 13.95 -4.60
N GLY A 310 27.60 14.73 -3.69
CA GLY A 310 27.27 14.68 -2.26
C GLY A 310 25.82 15.04 -1.97
N SER A 311 25.26 16.05 -2.65
CA SER A 311 23.84 16.41 -2.52
C SER A 311 22.90 15.34 -3.09
N ALA A 312 23.28 14.64 -4.16
CA ALA A 312 22.47 13.58 -4.75
C ALA A 312 22.37 12.34 -3.83
N ILE A 313 23.50 11.90 -3.26
CA ILE A 313 23.53 10.77 -2.31
C ILE A 313 22.69 11.07 -1.07
N MET A 314 22.81 12.28 -0.51
CA MET A 314 21.99 12.70 0.62
C MET A 314 20.49 12.77 0.28
N GLY A 315 20.13 13.09 -0.97
CA GLY A 315 18.75 13.04 -1.46
C GLY A 315 18.17 11.62 -1.53
N ILE A 316 18.95 10.64 -1.98
CA ILE A 316 18.54 9.22 -2.01
C ILE A 316 18.34 8.70 -0.58
N LEU A 317 19.32 8.95 0.30
CA LEU A 317 19.25 8.49 1.69
C LEU A 317 18.08 9.12 2.44
N SER A 318 17.83 10.41 2.22
CA SER A 318 16.65 11.10 2.75
C SER A 318 15.34 10.44 2.30
N THR A 319 15.23 10.12 1.02
CA THR A 319 14.01 9.55 0.44
C THR A 319 13.68 8.19 1.08
N LEU A 320 14.71 7.38 1.37
CA LEU A 320 14.56 6.11 2.08
C LEU A 320 14.03 6.30 3.51
N ILE A 321 14.45 7.37 4.20
CA ILE A 321 14.03 7.70 5.57
C ILE A 321 12.61 8.30 5.58
N VAL A 322 12.24 9.05 4.54
CA VAL A 322 10.93 9.71 4.43
C VAL A 322 9.83 8.74 3.98
N GLY A 323 10.18 7.63 3.32
CA GLY A 323 9.26 6.59 2.84
C GLY A 323 8.14 6.19 3.83
N PRO A 324 8.45 5.83 5.09
CA PRO A 324 7.45 5.50 6.10
C PRO A 324 6.44 6.61 6.38
N CYS A 325 6.84 7.89 6.29
CA CYS A 325 5.94 9.03 6.51
C CYS A 325 4.98 9.29 5.33
N VAL A 326 5.32 8.79 4.13
CA VAL A 326 4.52 9.00 2.90
C VAL A 326 3.67 7.77 2.58
N ALA A 327 3.67 6.76 3.45
CA ALA A 327 2.97 5.48 3.26
C ALA A 327 1.46 5.64 3.01
N ALA A 328 0.79 6.60 3.67
CA ALA A 328 -0.65 6.80 3.52
C ALA A 328 -1.04 7.34 2.13
N PRO A 329 -0.43 8.43 1.61
CA PRO A 329 -0.59 8.81 0.21
C PRO A 329 -0.22 7.69 -0.76
N LEU A 330 0.91 7.01 -0.52
CA LEU A 330 1.38 5.93 -1.38
C LEU A 330 0.38 4.77 -1.48
N ALA A 331 -0.34 4.43 -0.41
CA ALA A 331 -1.35 3.37 -0.42
C ALA A 331 -2.49 3.64 -1.42
N GLY A 332 -3.00 4.87 -1.50
CA GLY A 332 -4.02 5.23 -2.49
C GLY A 332 -3.52 5.12 -3.93
N VAL A 333 -2.25 5.47 -4.15
CA VAL A 333 -1.56 5.37 -5.43
C VAL A 333 -1.31 3.90 -5.80
N LEU A 334 -0.89 3.09 -4.84
CA LEU A 334 -0.68 1.65 -4.99
C LEU A 334 -1.98 0.93 -5.36
N ILE A 335 -3.11 1.32 -4.77
CA ILE A 335 -4.43 0.77 -5.14
C ILE A 335 -4.78 1.13 -6.59
N TYR A 336 -4.50 2.37 -6.99
CA TYR A 336 -4.73 2.83 -8.36
C TYR A 336 -3.83 2.12 -9.38
N ILE A 337 -2.53 2.00 -9.09
CA ILE A 337 -1.57 1.28 -9.95
C ILE A 337 -1.91 -0.22 -9.97
N GLY A 338 -2.28 -0.80 -8.84
CA GLY A 338 -2.66 -2.22 -8.75
C GLY A 338 -3.92 -2.56 -9.55
N GLN A 339 -4.83 -1.60 -9.77
CA GLN A 339 -6.00 -1.79 -10.64
C GLN A 339 -5.68 -1.59 -12.13
N THR A 340 -4.71 -0.73 -12.44
CA THR A 340 -4.37 -0.34 -13.83
C THR A 340 -3.23 -1.15 -14.43
N GLY A 341 -2.36 -1.75 -13.61
CA GLY A 341 -1.20 -2.54 -14.03
C GLY A 341 -0.09 -1.74 -14.72
N ASP A 342 -0.19 -0.41 -14.79
CA ASP A 342 0.76 0.44 -15.53
C ASP A 342 1.88 0.97 -14.61
N ALA A 343 3.03 0.29 -14.66
CA ALA A 343 4.22 0.66 -13.89
C ALA A 343 4.83 2.01 -14.30
N VAL A 344 4.68 2.42 -15.57
CA VAL A 344 5.20 3.70 -16.08
C VAL A 344 4.38 4.85 -15.53
N LEU A 345 3.05 4.69 -15.50
CA LEU A 345 2.15 5.65 -14.90
C LEU A 345 2.42 5.83 -13.40
N GLY A 346 2.69 4.73 -12.68
CA GLY A 346 3.09 4.77 -11.28
C GLY A 346 4.42 5.51 -11.04
N GLY A 347 5.42 5.25 -11.88
CA GLY A 347 6.70 5.97 -11.86
C GLY A 347 6.54 7.47 -12.11
N LEU A 348 5.77 7.86 -13.13
CA LEU A 348 5.51 9.27 -13.46
C LEU A 348 4.74 9.98 -12.35
N ALA A 349 3.76 9.32 -11.73
CA ALA A 349 2.97 9.88 -10.64
C ALA A 349 3.84 10.17 -9.40
N LEU A 350 4.69 9.23 -8.99
CA LEU A 350 5.60 9.43 -7.85
C LEU A 350 6.77 10.37 -8.16
N PHE A 351 7.22 10.42 -9.42
CA PHE A 351 8.17 11.43 -9.86
C PHE A 351 7.59 12.85 -9.70
N SER A 352 6.35 13.06 -10.14
CA SER A 352 5.65 14.35 -10.00
C SER A 352 5.44 14.74 -8.53
N LEU A 353 5.09 13.78 -7.68
CA LEU A 353 4.98 13.97 -6.24
C LEU A 353 6.31 14.39 -5.60
N GLY A 354 7.42 13.72 -5.96
CA GLY A 354 8.76 14.06 -5.49
C GLY A 354 9.19 15.47 -5.91
N LEU A 355 8.89 15.87 -7.15
CA LEU A 355 9.10 17.25 -7.61
C LEU A 355 8.25 18.25 -6.82
N GLY A 356 6.98 17.94 -6.56
CA GLY A 356 6.07 18.77 -5.77
C GLY A 356 6.60 19.05 -4.35
N MET A 357 7.13 18.03 -3.67
CA MET A 357 7.77 18.18 -2.35
C MET A 357 9.07 19.01 -2.41
N GLY A 358 9.79 18.94 -3.53
CA GLY A 358 11.05 19.64 -3.72
C GLY A 358 10.92 21.14 -4.03
N ILE A 359 9.77 21.60 -4.53
CA ILE A 359 9.55 23.01 -4.90
C ILE A 359 9.76 23.96 -3.71
N PRO A 360 9.14 23.74 -2.52
CA PRO A 360 9.38 24.58 -1.35
C PRO A 360 10.84 24.57 -0.89
N LEU A 361 11.50 23.40 -0.94
CA LEU A 361 12.91 23.27 -0.60
C LEU A 361 13.82 24.04 -1.56
N LEU A 362 13.50 24.05 -2.86
CA LEU A 362 14.20 24.86 -3.86
C LEU A 362 14.05 26.36 -3.60
N ILE A 363 12.83 26.82 -3.30
CA ILE A 363 12.55 28.22 -2.97
C ILE A 363 13.33 28.64 -1.73
N ILE A 364 13.32 27.81 -0.68
CA ILE A 364 14.04 28.06 0.58
C ILE A 364 15.56 27.99 0.35
N GLY A 365 16.06 27.03 -0.44
CA GLY A 365 17.49 26.90 -0.76
C GLY A 365 18.06 28.08 -1.53
N VAL A 366 17.28 28.66 -2.46
CA VAL A 366 17.67 29.88 -3.21
C VAL A 366 17.60 31.12 -2.33
N SER A 367 16.62 31.19 -1.42
CA SER A 367 16.45 32.33 -0.51
C SER A 367 17.31 32.28 0.76
N ALA A 368 17.86 31.10 1.11
CA ALA A 368 18.68 30.88 2.29
C ALA A 368 19.94 31.76 2.36
N GLY A 369 20.45 32.21 1.22
CA GLY A 369 21.59 33.13 1.17
C GLY A 369 21.27 34.60 1.48
N LYS A 370 19.99 35.01 1.46
CA LYS A 370 19.59 36.43 1.53
C LYS A 370 18.52 36.73 2.59
N LEU A 371 17.65 35.76 2.93
CA LEU A 371 16.48 35.97 3.79
C LEU A 371 16.57 35.25 5.14
N LEU A 372 17.35 34.18 5.25
CA LEU A 372 17.42 33.41 6.50
C LEU A 372 18.44 34.03 7.47
N PRO A 373 18.06 34.32 8.73
CA PRO A 373 18.99 34.78 9.75
C PRO A 373 20.05 33.69 10.01
N LYS A 374 21.25 34.11 10.40
CA LYS A 374 22.33 33.18 10.78
C LYS A 374 21.79 32.21 11.84
N ALA A 375 22.13 30.92 11.69
CA ALA A 375 21.90 29.90 12.70
C ALA A 375 22.32 30.44 14.09
N GLY A 376 21.35 30.61 14.98
CA GLY A 376 21.52 31.18 16.33
C GLY A 376 20.51 30.59 17.31
N HIS A 377 20.30 31.22 18.47
CA HIS A 377 19.41 30.75 19.54
C HIS A 377 17.96 30.47 19.12
N TRP A 378 17.47 31.06 18.03
CA TRP A 378 16.12 30.78 17.52
C TRP A 378 15.98 29.35 16.93
N MET A 379 17.08 28.73 16.51
CA MET A 379 17.05 27.40 15.89
C MET A 379 17.01 26.25 16.89
N GLU A 380 17.43 26.46 18.13
CA GLU A 380 17.35 25.45 19.21
C GLU A 380 15.90 25.08 19.56
N PRO A 381 14.99 26.03 19.85
CA PRO A 381 13.57 25.74 20.10
C PRO A 381 12.92 24.96 18.95
N ILE A 382 13.26 25.28 17.71
CA ILE A 382 12.73 24.63 16.51
C ILE A 382 13.20 23.18 16.42
N LYS A 383 14.48 22.92 16.68
CA LYS A 383 15.03 21.56 16.71
C LYS A 383 14.33 20.70 17.76
N TYR A 384 14.09 21.24 18.95
CA TYR A 384 13.41 20.52 20.01
C TYR A 384 11.95 20.23 19.67
N PHE A 385 11.23 21.20 19.10
CA PHE A 385 9.86 21.00 18.64
C PHE A 385 9.75 19.88 17.59
N PHE A 386 10.60 19.90 16.56
CA PHE A 386 10.61 18.85 15.54
C PHE A 386 11.12 17.50 16.06
N GLY A 387 12.06 17.49 17.02
CA GLY A 387 12.52 16.27 17.69
C GLY A 387 11.40 15.58 18.48
N VAL A 388 10.60 16.34 19.24
CA VAL A 388 9.41 15.83 19.93
C VAL A 388 8.41 15.26 18.95
N LEU A 389 8.19 15.97 17.84
CA LEU A 389 7.22 15.54 16.85
C LEU A 389 7.68 14.25 16.14
N LEU A 390 8.98 14.11 15.82
CA LEU A 390 9.55 12.85 15.31
C LEU A 390 9.35 11.69 16.28
N LEU A 391 9.51 11.92 17.60
CA LEU A 391 9.18 10.90 18.61
C LEU A 391 7.69 10.55 18.62
N ALA A 392 6.79 11.52 18.46
CA ALA A 392 5.35 11.26 18.39
C ALA A 392 5.00 10.38 17.19
N VAL A 393 5.61 10.63 16.01
CA VAL A 393 5.46 9.76 14.83
C VAL A 393 6.05 8.38 15.07
N ALA A 394 7.20 8.28 15.73
CA ALA A 394 7.81 6.99 16.08
C ALA A 394 6.93 6.14 17.00
N ILE A 395 6.31 6.77 18.01
CA ILE A 395 5.34 6.12 18.91
C ILE A 395 4.10 5.71 18.14
N TRP A 396 3.56 6.58 17.27
CA TRP A 396 2.41 6.27 16.43
C TRP A 396 2.67 5.09 15.47
N LEU A 397 3.89 4.94 14.97
CA LEU A 397 4.27 3.80 14.13
C LEU A 397 4.34 2.48 14.93
N VAL A 398 4.83 2.56 16.17
CA VAL A 398 4.99 1.43 17.10
C VAL A 398 3.66 1.00 17.70
N GLU A 399 2.70 1.92 17.84
CA GLU A 399 1.34 1.65 18.32
C GLU A 399 0.63 0.55 17.51
N ARG A 400 0.99 0.34 16.24
CA ARG A 400 0.45 -0.73 15.40
C ARG A 400 0.84 -2.14 15.84
N ILE A 401 1.91 -2.28 16.63
CA ILE A 401 2.48 -3.58 17.04
C ILE A 401 2.37 -3.78 18.55
N LEU A 402 2.27 -2.69 19.32
CA LEU A 402 2.26 -2.75 20.78
C LEU A 402 0.85 -2.77 21.36
N PRO A 403 0.65 -3.49 22.48
CA PRO A 403 -0.61 -3.45 23.23
C PRO A 403 -0.90 -2.03 23.73
N ALA A 404 -2.18 -1.66 23.72
CA ALA A 404 -2.64 -0.29 23.95
C ALA A 404 -2.15 0.34 25.27
N SER A 405 -1.93 -0.47 26.31
CA SER A 405 -1.40 -0.02 27.60
C SER A 405 0.05 0.48 27.53
N ILE A 406 0.92 -0.15 26.72
CA ILE A 406 2.30 0.32 26.54
C ILE A 406 2.33 1.58 25.69
N THR A 407 1.49 1.65 24.66
CA THR A 407 1.32 2.84 23.82
C THR A 407 0.93 4.07 24.63
N LEU A 408 -0.06 3.92 25.53
CA LEU A 408 -0.48 5.00 26.43
C LEU A 408 0.64 5.47 27.38
N LEU A 409 1.46 4.55 27.88
CA LEU A 409 2.64 4.89 28.68
C LEU A 409 3.71 5.63 27.88
N LEU A 410 3.94 5.25 26.62
CA LEU A 410 4.87 5.94 25.72
C LEU A 410 4.42 7.37 25.43
N TRP A 411 3.13 7.56 25.12
CA TRP A 411 2.54 8.90 24.95
C TRP A 411 2.61 9.73 26.23
N ALA A 412 2.29 9.15 27.39
CA ALA A 412 2.40 9.83 28.67
C ALA A 412 3.85 10.27 28.96
N SER A 413 4.82 9.38 28.74
CA SER A 413 6.25 9.67 28.88
C SER A 413 6.67 10.83 27.96
N LEU A 414 6.27 10.81 26.69
CA LEU A 414 6.56 11.89 25.75
C LEU A 414 6.02 13.23 26.23
N PHE A 415 4.74 13.30 26.63
CA PHE A 415 4.13 14.54 27.11
C PHE A 415 4.76 15.07 28.40
N ILE A 416 5.12 14.18 29.33
CA ILE A 416 5.81 14.55 30.57
C ILE A 416 7.22 15.08 30.27
N ILE A 417 8.00 14.41 29.42
CA ILE A 417 9.33 14.87 29.02
C ILE A 417 9.25 16.24 28.33
N CYS A 418 8.26 16.46 27.47
CA CYS A 418 8.02 17.76 26.84
C CYS A 418 7.68 18.84 27.86
N ALA A 419 6.84 18.54 28.84
CA ALA A 419 6.49 19.47 29.90
C ALA A 419 7.70 19.88 30.76
N ILE A 420 8.58 18.92 31.07
CA ILE A 420 9.84 19.19 31.79
C ILE A 420 10.75 20.10 30.94
N TYR A 421 10.86 19.84 29.63
CA TYR A 421 11.69 20.63 28.71
C TYR A 421 11.17 22.06 28.50
N LEU A 422 9.88 22.30 28.72
CA LEU A 422 9.25 23.64 28.73
C LEU A 422 9.43 24.36 30.09
N ASN A 423 10.25 23.83 31.00
CA ASN A 423 10.51 24.33 32.35
C ASN A 423 9.22 24.50 33.18
N ALA A 424 8.26 23.57 33.04
CA ALA A 424 6.99 23.63 33.78
C ALA A 424 7.18 23.65 35.31
N LEU A 425 8.22 22.97 35.82
CA LEU A 425 8.52 22.86 37.26
C LEU A 425 9.42 23.98 37.80
N ASP A 426 10.08 24.76 36.94
CA ASP A 426 11.01 25.79 37.40
C ASP A 426 10.28 27.04 37.88
N ARG A 427 10.82 27.69 38.92
CA ARG A 427 10.29 28.96 39.43
C ARG A 427 10.53 30.06 38.40
N LEU A 428 9.49 30.85 38.09
CA LEU A 428 9.62 31.97 37.16
C LEU A 428 10.55 33.04 37.79
N PRO A 429 11.56 33.52 37.06
CA PRO A 429 12.31 34.71 37.47
C PRO A 429 11.39 35.94 37.44
N GLU A 430 11.60 36.91 38.33
CA GLU A 430 10.76 38.12 38.49
C GLU A 430 10.70 38.98 37.21
N ASN A 431 11.67 38.85 36.30
CA ASN A 431 11.75 39.58 35.02
C ASN A 431 11.41 38.71 33.80
N SER A 432 10.28 37.99 33.84
CA SER A 432 9.89 37.05 32.76
C SER A 432 9.01 37.70 31.68
N SER A 433 9.40 37.48 30.41
CA SER A 433 8.66 37.97 29.24
C SER A 433 7.33 37.23 29.05
N GLY A 434 6.36 37.85 28.36
CA GLY A 434 5.03 37.25 28.13
C GLY A 434 5.09 35.87 27.45
N TRP A 435 6.09 35.65 26.59
CA TRP A 435 6.28 34.36 25.89
C TRP A 435 6.72 33.23 26.83
N GLN A 436 7.54 33.52 27.84
CA GLN A 436 7.96 32.53 28.85
C GLN A 436 6.81 32.13 29.79
N LYS A 437 5.90 33.07 30.08
CA LYS A 437 4.69 32.77 30.86
C LYS A 437 3.74 31.86 30.08
N LEU A 438 3.61 32.08 28.77
CA LEU A 438 2.78 31.26 27.88
C LEU A 438 3.36 29.86 27.68
N SER A 439 4.67 29.72 27.44
CA SER A 439 5.32 28.41 27.30
C SER A 439 5.18 27.56 28.57
N LYS A 440 5.22 28.19 29.75
CA LYS A 440 4.98 27.51 31.03
C LYS A 440 3.53 27.05 31.18
N GLY A 441 2.56 27.87 30.79
CA GLY A 441 1.14 27.49 30.78
C GLY A 441 0.88 26.26 29.92
N VAL A 442 1.47 26.24 28.71
CA VAL A 442 1.41 25.08 27.81
C VAL A 442 2.10 23.86 28.43
N GLY A 443 3.28 24.02 29.03
CA GLY A 443 3.99 22.94 29.73
C GLY A 443 3.19 22.34 30.89
N ALA A 444 2.50 23.17 31.68
CA ALA A 444 1.65 22.69 32.79
C ALA A 444 0.43 21.90 32.29
N ILE A 445 -0.22 22.37 31.21
CA ILE A 445 -1.36 21.66 30.59
C ILE A 445 -0.90 20.30 30.04
N LEU A 446 0.25 20.25 29.35
CA LEU A 446 0.83 19.00 28.84
C LEU A 446 1.20 18.04 29.97
N MET A 447 1.70 18.54 31.10
CA MET A 447 1.99 17.73 32.27
C MET A 447 0.72 17.10 32.86
N ILE A 448 -0.34 17.90 33.04
CA ILE A 448 -1.63 17.41 33.54
C ILE A 448 -2.20 16.35 32.58
N TYR A 449 -2.14 16.59 31.27
CA TYR A 449 -2.59 15.63 30.27
C TYR A 449 -1.76 14.34 30.28
N GLY A 450 -0.44 14.42 30.40
CA GLY A 450 0.44 13.25 30.55
C GLY A 450 0.13 12.42 31.79
N VAL A 451 -0.19 13.06 32.92
CA VAL A 451 -0.62 12.38 34.15
C VAL A 451 -1.98 11.71 33.96
N ILE A 452 -2.94 12.36 33.30
CA ILE A 452 -4.24 11.77 32.97
C ILE A 452 -4.09 10.54 32.06
N LEU A 453 -3.20 10.59 31.06
CA LEU A 453 -2.89 9.44 30.22
C LEU A 453 -2.29 8.29 31.02
N MET A 454 -1.41 8.59 31.98
CA MET A 454 -0.81 7.57 32.87
C MET A 454 -1.86 6.91 33.77
N LEU A 455 -2.80 7.69 34.31
CA LEU A 455 -3.96 7.19 35.06
C LEU A 455 -4.90 6.36 34.18
N GLY A 456 -5.14 6.79 32.94
CA GLY A 456 -5.92 6.06 31.94
C GLY A 456 -5.28 4.71 31.60
N ALA A 457 -3.96 4.67 31.40
CA ALA A 457 -3.19 3.46 31.17
C ALA A 457 -3.30 2.49 32.36
N ALA A 458 -3.19 3.00 33.59
CA ALA A 458 -3.34 2.21 34.81
C ALA A 458 -4.76 1.65 34.97
N SER A 459 -5.78 2.33 34.44
CA SER A 459 -7.17 1.88 34.41
C SER A 459 -7.51 0.92 33.26
N GLY A 460 -6.53 0.49 32.46
CA GLY A 460 -6.74 -0.39 31.31
C GLY A 460 -7.40 0.29 30.11
N GLY A 461 -7.35 1.62 30.03
CA GLY A 461 -7.81 2.36 28.85
C GLY A 461 -6.98 2.00 27.63
N SER A 462 -7.60 2.00 26.45
CA SER A 462 -6.94 1.69 25.18
C SER A 462 -6.88 2.87 24.20
N ASN A 463 -7.49 4.00 24.54
CA ASN A 463 -7.64 5.13 23.62
C ASN A 463 -7.01 6.41 24.18
N PRO A 464 -5.99 6.99 23.52
CA PRO A 464 -5.33 8.23 23.97
C PRO A 464 -6.24 9.47 23.92
N LEU A 465 -7.30 9.47 23.09
CA LEU A 465 -8.27 10.56 23.03
C LEU A 465 -9.36 10.47 24.11
N LYS A 466 -9.55 9.31 24.74
CA LYS A 466 -10.53 9.09 25.83
C LYS A 466 -9.92 8.34 27.02
N PRO A 467 -8.87 8.89 27.65
CA PRO A 467 -8.14 8.19 28.72
C PRO A 467 -8.99 7.90 29.97
N LEU A 468 -10.07 8.67 30.18
CA LEU A 468 -10.96 8.56 31.35
C LEU A 468 -12.22 7.74 31.09
N ALA A 469 -12.39 7.12 29.92
CA ALA A 469 -13.61 6.36 29.59
C ALA A 469 -13.91 5.23 30.59
N ASN A 470 -12.87 4.63 31.18
CA ASN A 470 -12.98 3.58 32.18
C ASN A 470 -13.23 4.10 33.60
N PHE A 471 -13.15 5.42 33.82
CA PHE A 471 -13.31 6.06 35.13
C PHE A 471 -14.73 6.59 35.39
N SER A 472 -15.71 6.22 34.57
CA SER A 472 -17.13 6.47 34.89
C SER A 472 -17.46 5.80 36.22
N LEU A 473 -17.58 6.62 37.28
CA LEU A 473 -17.84 6.19 38.65
C LEU A 473 -19.29 5.72 38.89
N SER A 474 -20.05 5.45 37.82
CA SER A 474 -21.44 5.03 37.88
C SER A 474 -21.62 3.69 37.15
N GLN A 475 -22.08 2.70 37.91
CA GLN A 475 -22.48 1.33 37.52
C GLN A 475 -21.37 0.32 37.23
N LYS A 476 -20.81 -0.18 38.33
CA LYS A 476 -20.40 -1.58 38.47
C LYS A 476 -21.65 -2.47 38.61
N ASN A 477 -22.51 -2.51 37.60
CA ASN A 477 -23.64 -3.43 37.50
C ASN A 477 -23.78 -3.89 36.04
N ASN A 478 -23.45 -5.16 35.81
CA ASN A 478 -23.47 -5.88 34.54
C ASN A 478 -22.59 -5.30 33.42
N THR A 479 -21.62 -6.11 33.02
CA THR A 479 -21.06 -6.19 31.66
C THR A 479 -22.19 -6.29 30.62
N LEU A 480 -22.83 -5.18 30.27
CA LEU A 480 -23.32 -4.97 28.92
C LEU A 480 -22.12 -4.51 28.10
N GLN A 481 -21.35 -5.48 27.64
CA GLN A 481 -20.41 -5.32 26.54
C GLN A 481 -21.10 -4.52 25.43
N HIS A 482 -20.70 -3.26 25.25
CA HIS A 482 -21.03 -2.46 24.06
C HIS A 482 -20.30 -2.97 22.80
N SER A 483 -19.71 -4.18 22.86
CA SER A 483 -19.12 -4.89 21.73
C SER A 483 -20.10 -5.95 21.25
N LEU A 484 -20.45 -5.90 19.97
CA LEU A 484 -21.19 -6.98 19.29
C LEU A 484 -20.50 -8.34 19.57
N PRO A 485 -21.26 -9.41 19.89
CA PRO A 485 -20.69 -10.71 20.21
C PRO A 485 -20.24 -11.43 18.93
N PHE A 486 -19.10 -11.02 18.39
CA PHE A 486 -18.49 -11.66 17.23
C PHE A 486 -17.91 -13.02 17.60
N LYS A 487 -18.31 -14.07 16.87
CA LYS A 487 -17.64 -15.37 16.92
C LYS A 487 -16.49 -15.38 15.91
N ARG A 488 -15.27 -15.55 16.40
CA ARG A 488 -14.07 -15.62 15.55
C ARG A 488 -14.05 -16.94 14.77
N ILE A 489 -13.68 -16.87 13.49
CA ILE A 489 -13.42 -18.01 12.61
C ILE A 489 -12.01 -17.91 12.01
N GLN A 490 -11.36 -19.03 11.77
CA GLN A 490 -9.97 -19.07 11.26
C GLN A 490 -9.85 -19.69 9.86
N ASN A 491 -10.71 -20.66 9.53
CA ASN A 491 -10.62 -21.39 8.28
C ASN A 491 -12.01 -21.51 7.58
N ILE A 492 -11.99 -22.06 6.36
CA ILE A 492 -13.19 -22.24 5.55
C ILE A 492 -14.13 -23.28 6.18
N ASP A 493 -13.58 -24.29 6.86
CA ASP A 493 -14.37 -25.34 7.52
C ASP A 493 -15.19 -24.77 8.70
N ASP A 494 -14.59 -23.89 9.50
CA ASP A 494 -15.25 -23.14 10.57
C ASP A 494 -16.39 -22.27 10.03
N LEU A 495 -16.16 -21.62 8.88
CA LEU A 495 -17.17 -20.82 8.20
C LEU A 495 -18.34 -21.70 7.75
N GLN A 496 -18.07 -22.83 7.09
CA GLN A 496 -19.10 -23.75 6.63
C GLN A 496 -19.90 -24.32 7.81
N ALA A 497 -19.23 -24.71 8.89
CA ALA A 497 -19.91 -25.18 10.10
C ALA A 497 -20.80 -24.10 10.72
N ALA A 498 -20.34 -22.85 10.75
CA ALA A 498 -21.14 -21.73 11.25
C ALA A 498 -22.34 -21.42 10.35
N LEU A 499 -22.17 -21.46 9.02
CA LEU A 499 -23.26 -21.26 8.06
C LEU A 499 -24.32 -22.37 8.15
N GLN A 500 -23.91 -23.63 8.36
CA GLN A 500 -24.83 -24.75 8.57
C GLN A 500 -25.66 -24.57 9.84
N LEU A 501 -25.03 -24.16 10.95
CA LEU A 501 -25.71 -23.91 12.21
C LEU A 501 -26.69 -22.73 12.10
N ALA A 502 -26.30 -21.66 11.42
CA ALA A 502 -27.17 -20.52 11.15
C ALA A 502 -28.39 -20.92 10.28
N SER A 503 -28.17 -21.77 9.29
CA SER A 503 -29.23 -22.24 8.40
C SER A 503 -30.27 -23.10 9.13
N GLN A 504 -29.82 -23.97 10.06
CA GLN A 504 -30.72 -24.73 10.94
C GLN A 504 -31.60 -23.81 11.80
N ASN A 505 -31.04 -22.70 12.28
CA ASN A 505 -31.74 -21.70 13.09
C ASN A 505 -32.51 -20.67 12.27
N LYS A 506 -32.47 -20.74 10.93
CA LYS A 506 -33.06 -19.75 10.00
C LYS A 506 -32.61 -18.30 10.25
N GLN A 507 -31.34 -18.13 10.64
CA GLN A 507 -30.76 -16.81 10.93
C GLN A 507 -29.91 -16.32 9.77
N PHE A 508 -29.89 -14.99 9.57
CA PHE A 508 -28.90 -14.37 8.69
C PHE A 508 -27.51 -14.44 9.33
N VAL A 509 -26.47 -14.45 8.50
CA VAL A 509 -25.07 -14.40 8.97
C VAL A 509 -24.40 -13.16 8.41
N MET A 510 -23.76 -12.39 9.29
CA MET A 510 -22.87 -11.30 8.91
C MET A 510 -21.44 -11.76 9.17
N LEU A 511 -20.63 -11.80 8.11
CA LEU A 511 -19.22 -12.13 8.17
C LEU A 511 -18.38 -10.86 7.99
N ASP A 512 -17.69 -10.44 9.03
CA ASP A 512 -16.75 -9.31 9.02
C ASP A 512 -15.31 -9.80 8.83
N PHE A 513 -14.62 -9.31 7.80
CA PHE A 513 -13.19 -9.53 7.61
C PHE A 513 -12.42 -8.42 8.31
N TYR A 514 -11.66 -8.82 9.32
CA TYR A 514 -10.98 -7.94 10.25
C TYR A 514 -9.47 -8.14 10.25
N ALA A 515 -8.73 -7.06 10.48
CA ALA A 515 -7.33 -7.15 10.90
C ALA A 515 -6.95 -6.02 11.87
N ASP A 516 -6.00 -6.28 12.78
CA ASP A 516 -5.51 -5.25 13.70
C ASP A 516 -4.79 -4.09 12.99
N TRP A 517 -4.12 -4.39 11.88
CA TRP A 517 -3.42 -3.40 11.04
C TRP A 517 -4.36 -2.57 10.15
N CYS A 518 -5.65 -2.92 10.11
CA CYS A 518 -6.66 -2.26 9.29
C CYS A 518 -7.30 -1.09 10.03
N VAL A 519 -6.88 0.14 9.71
CA VAL A 519 -7.42 1.37 10.32
C VAL A 519 -8.92 1.49 10.11
N SER A 520 -9.41 1.25 8.90
CA SER A 520 -10.83 1.33 8.59
C SER A 520 -11.68 0.29 9.33
N CYS A 521 -11.10 -0.84 9.72
CA CYS A 521 -11.77 -1.84 10.56
C CYS A 521 -11.98 -1.28 11.98
N LYS A 522 -10.94 -0.68 12.56
CA LYS A 522 -11.00 -0.03 13.88
C LYS A 522 -11.94 1.18 13.86
N GLU A 523 -11.95 1.97 12.79
CA GLU A 523 -12.92 3.06 12.60
C GLU A 523 -14.35 2.53 12.59
N MET A 524 -14.61 1.43 11.89
CA MET A 524 -15.94 0.82 11.85
C MET A 524 -16.34 0.25 13.22
N GLU A 525 -15.45 -0.38 13.97
CA GLU A 525 -15.71 -0.82 15.35
C GLU A 525 -16.03 0.35 16.29
N ALA A 526 -15.31 1.47 16.14
CA ALA A 526 -15.38 2.62 17.03
C ALA A 526 -16.52 3.60 16.72
N PHE A 527 -16.95 3.70 15.46
CA PHE A 527 -17.95 4.68 15.01
C PHE A 527 -19.24 4.05 14.46
N THR A 528 -19.16 2.84 13.91
CA THR A 528 -20.31 2.17 13.25
C THR A 528 -20.91 1.10 14.16
N PHE A 529 -20.12 0.16 14.67
CA PHE A 529 -20.62 -0.94 15.52
C PHE A 529 -20.96 -0.52 16.95
N SER A 530 -20.46 0.64 17.39
CA SER A 530 -20.80 1.22 18.69
C SER A 530 -22.19 1.86 18.73
N GLU A 531 -22.82 2.12 17.58
CA GLU A 531 -24.13 2.78 17.51
C GLU A 531 -25.28 1.85 17.95
N PRO A 532 -26.14 2.27 18.91
CA PRO A 532 -27.21 1.41 19.44
C PRO A 532 -28.19 0.92 18.37
N SER A 533 -28.47 1.74 17.35
CA SER A 533 -29.39 1.41 16.26
C SER A 533 -28.89 0.23 15.42
N ILE A 534 -27.57 0.11 15.23
CA ILE A 534 -26.95 -1.00 14.50
C ILE A 534 -26.95 -2.27 15.36
N GLN A 535 -26.65 -2.14 16.66
CA GLN A 535 -26.71 -3.27 17.59
C GLN A 535 -28.11 -3.87 17.68
N GLN A 536 -29.15 -3.03 17.63
CA GLN A 536 -30.53 -3.50 17.63
C GLN A 536 -30.91 -4.19 16.31
N ALA A 537 -30.44 -3.68 15.17
CA ALA A 537 -30.68 -4.28 13.85
C ALA A 537 -29.98 -5.65 13.69
N LEU A 538 -28.82 -5.84 14.32
CA LEU A 538 -28.02 -7.08 14.24
C LEU A 538 -28.41 -8.14 15.29
N LYS A 539 -29.39 -7.88 16.16
CA LYS A 539 -29.72 -8.75 17.29
C LYS A 539 -30.15 -10.17 16.91
N ASN A 540 -30.76 -10.34 15.74
CA ASN A 540 -31.24 -11.64 15.21
C ASN A 540 -30.30 -12.24 14.15
N THR A 541 -29.09 -11.69 14.02
CA THR A 541 -28.10 -12.09 13.02
C THR A 541 -26.92 -12.75 13.73
N GLN A 542 -26.43 -13.86 13.18
CA GLN A 542 -25.20 -14.47 13.66
C GLN A 542 -24.00 -13.66 13.16
N LEU A 543 -23.21 -13.14 14.09
CA LEU A 543 -22.06 -12.29 13.79
C LEU A 543 -20.79 -13.14 13.82
N LEU A 544 -20.16 -13.29 12.66
CA LEU A 544 -18.88 -13.96 12.49
C LEU A 544 -17.81 -12.93 12.16
N GLN A 545 -16.60 -13.15 12.66
CA GLN A 545 -15.45 -12.31 12.34
C GLN A 545 -14.27 -13.19 11.92
N ALA A 546 -13.82 -13.02 10.67
CA ALA A 546 -12.61 -13.64 10.16
C ALA A 546 -11.42 -12.74 10.52
N ASP A 547 -10.54 -13.23 11.40
CA ASP A 547 -9.32 -12.51 11.78
C ASP A 547 -8.18 -12.82 10.82
N VAL A 548 -7.94 -11.94 9.86
CA VAL A 548 -6.86 -12.08 8.87
C VAL A 548 -5.61 -11.29 9.26
N THR A 549 -5.42 -10.99 10.56
CA THR A 549 -4.27 -10.22 11.05
C THR A 549 -2.94 -10.91 10.75
N LYS A 550 -2.89 -12.24 10.84
CA LYS A 550 -1.66 -13.01 10.62
C LYS A 550 -1.30 -13.17 9.14
N ASN A 551 -2.30 -13.10 8.26
CA ASN A 551 -2.16 -13.29 6.82
C ASN A 551 -1.48 -14.64 6.47
N ASN A 552 -1.91 -15.71 7.13
CA ASN A 552 -1.43 -17.08 6.88
C ASN A 552 -2.06 -17.67 5.60
N GLU A 553 -1.66 -18.88 5.19
CA GLU A 553 -2.24 -19.56 4.02
C GLU A 553 -3.77 -19.71 4.11
N GLU A 554 -4.28 -20.03 5.31
CA GLU A 554 -5.71 -20.15 5.60
C GLU A 554 -6.44 -18.81 5.42
N ASP A 555 -5.88 -17.71 5.95
CA ASP A 555 -6.43 -16.36 5.81
C ASP A 555 -6.50 -15.94 4.34
N ARG A 556 -5.44 -16.22 3.57
CA ARG A 556 -5.39 -15.95 2.12
C ARG A 556 -6.39 -16.80 1.36
N ALA A 557 -6.53 -18.08 1.71
CA ALA A 557 -7.53 -18.95 1.11
C ALA A 557 -8.96 -18.43 1.36
N LEU A 558 -9.22 -17.93 2.57
CA LEU A 558 -10.52 -17.37 2.97
C LEU A 558 -10.83 -16.07 2.21
N LEU A 559 -9.84 -15.16 2.09
CA LEU A 559 -9.97 -13.93 1.27
C LEU A 559 -10.16 -14.24 -0.22
N ASN A 560 -9.37 -15.17 -0.77
CA ASN A 560 -9.44 -15.57 -2.17
C ASN A 560 -10.77 -16.25 -2.52
N ALA A 561 -11.33 -17.06 -1.62
CA ALA A 561 -12.63 -17.71 -1.81
C ALA A 561 -13.76 -16.70 -2.08
N PHE A 562 -13.69 -15.51 -1.51
CA PHE A 562 -14.67 -14.43 -1.72
C PHE A 562 -14.19 -13.34 -2.70
N SER A 563 -13.04 -13.53 -3.33
CA SER A 563 -12.38 -12.55 -4.22
C SER A 563 -12.13 -11.19 -3.55
N LEU A 564 -11.71 -11.23 -2.28
CA LEU A 564 -11.37 -10.04 -1.49
C LEU A 564 -9.85 -9.82 -1.48
N ILE A 565 -9.43 -8.58 -1.70
CA ILE A 565 -8.01 -8.18 -1.67
C ILE A 565 -7.53 -7.92 -0.23
N GLY A 566 -8.45 -7.60 0.69
CA GLY A 566 -8.14 -7.38 2.09
C GLY A 566 -9.32 -6.79 2.89
N PRO A 567 -9.16 -6.62 4.21
CA PRO A 567 -10.14 -6.01 5.09
C PRO A 567 -10.16 -4.46 5.00
N PRO A 568 -11.24 -3.78 5.44
CA PRO A 568 -12.49 -4.34 5.95
C PRO A 568 -13.42 -4.74 4.81
N ALA A 569 -14.00 -5.92 4.94
CA ALA A 569 -15.06 -6.38 4.06
C ALA A 569 -16.14 -7.09 4.87
N ILE A 570 -17.40 -6.69 4.72
CA ILE A 570 -18.53 -7.35 5.36
C ILE A 570 -19.36 -8.04 4.28
N LEU A 571 -19.62 -9.33 4.47
CA LEU A 571 -20.55 -10.11 3.65
C LEU A 571 -21.76 -10.52 4.46
N PHE A 572 -22.90 -10.61 3.78
CA PHE A 572 -24.14 -11.09 4.35
C PHE A 572 -24.55 -12.39 3.66
N PHE A 573 -24.96 -13.38 4.46
CA PHE A 573 -25.50 -14.64 3.99
C PHE A 573 -26.97 -14.75 4.40
N SER A 574 -27.78 -15.25 3.48
CA SER A 574 -29.18 -15.55 3.72
C SER A 574 -29.34 -16.75 4.68
N PRO A 575 -30.54 -16.98 5.24
CA PRO A 575 -30.84 -18.19 6.03
C PRO A 575 -30.61 -19.52 5.29
N ASN A 576 -30.48 -19.48 3.96
CA ASN A 576 -30.17 -20.65 3.14
C ASN A 576 -28.66 -20.89 2.96
N GLY A 577 -27.80 -20.11 3.64
CA GLY A 577 -26.35 -20.19 3.52
C GLY A 577 -25.79 -19.61 2.21
N THR A 578 -26.64 -18.99 1.38
CA THR A 578 -26.21 -18.32 0.14
C THR A 578 -25.80 -16.89 0.38
N GLU A 579 -24.70 -16.48 -0.22
CA GLU A 579 -24.14 -15.14 -0.08
C GLU A 579 -24.93 -14.09 -0.88
N ILE A 580 -25.25 -12.95 -0.25
CA ILE A 580 -25.98 -11.83 -0.86
C ILE A 580 -24.97 -10.81 -1.40
N LYS A 581 -24.40 -11.11 -2.57
CA LYS A 581 -23.29 -10.33 -3.18
C LYS A 581 -23.57 -8.83 -3.35
N GLN A 582 -24.84 -8.45 -3.56
CA GLN A 582 -25.24 -7.05 -3.80
C GLN A 582 -25.12 -6.15 -2.55
N HIS A 583 -25.08 -6.74 -1.35
CA HIS A 583 -24.99 -6.02 -0.09
C HIS A 583 -23.61 -6.10 0.56
N ARG A 584 -22.58 -6.54 -0.19
CA ARG A 584 -21.19 -6.49 0.29
C ARG A 584 -20.80 -5.06 0.63
N VAL A 585 -20.18 -4.89 1.78
CA VAL A 585 -19.57 -3.63 2.21
C VAL A 585 -18.06 -3.79 2.09
N ILE A 586 -17.41 -2.89 1.36
CA ILE A 586 -15.95 -2.87 1.21
C ILE A 586 -15.45 -1.50 1.66
N GLY A 587 -14.52 -1.50 2.62
CA GLY A 587 -14.03 -0.27 3.24
C GLY A 587 -14.91 0.24 4.38
N TYR A 588 -14.54 1.40 4.93
CA TYR A 588 -15.30 2.06 5.99
C TYR A 588 -16.66 2.55 5.47
N MET A 589 -17.71 2.34 6.26
CA MET A 589 -19.04 2.90 6.04
C MET A 589 -19.57 3.51 7.34
N ALA A 590 -20.09 4.73 7.25
CA ALA A 590 -20.70 5.42 8.37
C ALA A 590 -22.00 4.73 8.83
N ALA A 591 -22.37 4.94 10.09
CA ALA A 591 -23.50 4.26 10.74
C ALA A 591 -24.83 4.38 9.99
N ASP A 592 -25.19 5.58 9.52
CA ASP A 592 -26.46 5.81 8.82
C ASP A 592 -26.57 5.03 7.50
N ASP A 593 -25.47 4.96 6.75
CA ASP A 593 -25.43 4.22 5.48
C ASP A 593 -25.37 2.72 5.72
N PHE A 594 -24.65 2.28 6.76
CA PHE A 594 -24.62 0.87 7.15
C PHE A 594 -26.01 0.39 7.58
N LEU A 595 -26.77 1.21 8.31
CA LEU A 595 -28.13 0.89 8.73
C LEU A 595 -29.09 0.70 7.52
N LYS A 596 -28.93 1.49 6.45
CA LYS A 596 -29.67 1.26 5.20
C LYS A 596 -29.35 -0.10 4.61
N GLN A 597 -28.08 -0.53 4.69
CA GLN A 597 -27.65 -1.81 4.16
C GLN A 597 -28.16 -3.00 4.99
N LEU A 598 -28.37 -2.81 6.29
CA LEU A 598 -28.98 -3.79 7.19
C LEU A 598 -30.50 -3.98 6.97
N GLN A 599 -31.15 -3.22 6.08
CA GLN A 599 -32.58 -3.42 5.78
C GLN A 599 -32.88 -4.80 5.17
N ILE A 600 -31.88 -5.49 4.62
CA ILE A 600 -32.02 -6.87 4.13
C ILE A 600 -32.34 -7.89 5.22
N LEU A 601 -32.09 -7.54 6.48
CA LEU A 601 -32.28 -8.42 7.64
C LEU A 601 -33.72 -8.36 8.18
N LYS A 602 -34.61 -7.57 7.55
CA LYS A 602 -36.00 -7.38 7.96
C LYS A 602 -36.98 -8.25 7.19
#